data_AF-A0A350PBP5-F1
#
_entry.id   AF-A0A350PBP5-F1
#
_cell.length_a   1.000
_cell.length_b   1.000
_cell.length_c   1.000
_cell.angle_alpha   90.00
_cell.angle_beta   90.00
_cell.angle_gamma   90.00
#
_symmetry.space_group_name_H-M   'P 1'
#
loop_
_entity.id
_entity.type
_entity.pdbx_description
1 polymer ?
#
loop_
_entity_poly.entity_id
_entity_poly.type
_entity_poly.pdbx_seq_one_letter_code
_entity_poly.pdbx_strand_id
1 'polypeptide(L)' 'MKEAYIVAATRTACGKANKGSLRFTRPDSMGGAVIKELLKRTPEVSPEMVEDVIMGCAFPEASQG' A
#
# COMPACT_ATOMS: atom_id res chain seq x y z
N MET A 1 -26.01 -4.32 10.93
CA MET A 1 -24.55 -4.08 10.87
C MET A 1 -23.98 -5.09 9.90
N LYS A 2 -23.07 -4.70 8.99
CA LYS A 2 -22.37 -5.66 8.13
C LYS A 2 -21.10 -6.10 8.86
N GLU A 3 -20.78 -7.38 8.79
CA GLU A 3 -19.52 -7.92 9.32
C GLU A 3 -18.34 -7.52 8.42
N ALA A 4 -17.21 -7.19 9.03
CA ALA A 4 -15.99 -6.79 8.32
C ALA A 4 -14.99 -7.96 8.28
N TYR A 5 -14.37 -8.17 7.11
CA TYR A 5 -13.42 -9.26 6.89
C TYR A 5 -12.10 -8.72 6.32
N ILE A 6 -10.99 -9.35 6.69
CA ILE A 6 -9.69 -9.12 6.05
C ILE A 6 -9.53 -10.17 4.96
N VAL A 7 -9.65 -9.75 3.69
CA VAL A 7 -9.61 -10.66 2.54
C VAL A 7 -8.17 -10.96 2.12
N ALA A 8 -7.27 -9.98 2.19
CA ALA A 8 -5.86 -10.14 1.88
C ALA A 8 -5.00 -9.14 2.66
N ALA A 9 -3.74 -9.52 2.90
CA ALA A 9 -2.75 -8.65 3.51
C ALA A 9 -1.38 -8.86 2.85
N THR A 10 -0.66 -7.78 2.60
CA THR A 10 0.71 -7.81 2.08
C THR A 10 1.45 -6.53 2.49
N ARG A 11 2.77 -6.52 2.30
CA ARG A 11 3.63 -5.36 2.57
C ARG A 11 4.86 -5.39 1.67
N THR A 12 5.51 -4.24 1.54
CA THR A 12 6.86 -4.18 0.95
C THR A 12 7.90 -4.80 1.88
N ALA A 13 9.09 -5.09 1.35
CA ALA A 13 10.26 -5.34 2.18
C ALA A 13 10.57 -4.11 3.05
N CYS A 14 11.18 -4.33 4.23
CA CYS A 14 11.62 -3.23 5.08
C CYS A 14 13.04 -2.80 4.68
N GLY A 15 13.21 -1.55 4.26
CA GLY A 15 14.51 -0.98 3.92
C GLY A 15 15.11 -0.20 5.09
N LYS A 16 16.43 -0.25 5.25
CA LYS A 16 17.13 0.60 6.22
C LYS A 16 17.03 2.08 5.79
N ALA A 17 16.68 2.97 6.71
CA ALA A 17 16.67 4.41 6.44
C ALA A 17 18.04 4.90 5.95
N ASN A 18 18.04 5.81 4.96
CA ASN A 18 19.20 6.47 4.34
C ASN A 18 20.27 5.58 3.66
N LYS A 19 20.37 4.29 4.03
CA LYS A 19 21.40 3.36 3.56
C LYS A 19 20.83 2.05 2.99
N GLY A 20 19.51 1.92 2.92
CA GLY A 20 18.83 0.75 2.39
C GLY A 20 18.59 0.82 0.88
N SER A 21 18.16 -0.32 0.32
CA SER A 21 17.85 -0.47 -1.11
C SER A 21 16.65 0.37 -1.57
N LEU A 22 15.72 0.69 -0.67
CA LEU A 22 14.51 1.44 -0.97
C LEU A 22 14.68 2.96 -0.87
N ARG A 23 15.88 3.48 -0.56
CA ARG A 23 16.08 4.92 -0.27
C ARG A 23 15.77 5.86 -1.45
N PHE A 24 15.79 5.33 -2.67
CA PHE A 24 15.49 6.07 -3.90
C PHE A 24 14.10 5.75 -4.45
N THR A 25 13.36 4.87 -3.78
CA THR A 25 12.00 4.55 -4.17
C THR A 25 11.08 5.58 -3.53
N ARG A 26 10.25 6.23 -4.34
CA ARG A 26 9.24 7.13 -3.81
C ARG A 26 8.18 6.35 -3.02
N PRO A 27 7.67 6.89 -1.90
CA PRO A 27 6.73 6.16 -1.04
C PRO A 27 5.35 5.94 -1.68
N ASP A 28 4.89 6.85 -2.56
CA ASP A 28 3.69 6.66 -3.38
C ASP A 28 3.78 5.41 -4.27
N SER A 29 4.96 5.17 -4.86
CA SER A 29 5.26 3.99 -5.66
C SER A 29 5.30 2.72 -4.82
N MET A 30 5.79 2.81 -3.58
CA MET A 30 5.76 1.70 -2.62
C MET A 30 4.32 1.34 -2.23
N GLY A 31 3.47 2.33 -1.94
CA GLY A 31 2.05 2.12 -1.67
C GLY A 31 1.32 1.51 -2.87
N GLY A 32 1.57 2.01 -4.07
CA GLY A 32 1.01 1.46 -5.31
C GLY A 32 1.41 0.00 -5.57
N ALA A 33 2.65 -0.39 -5.23
CA ALA A 33 3.09 -1.78 -5.34
C ALA A 33 2.32 -2.72 -4.41
N VAL A 34 1.99 -2.26 -3.19
CA VAL A 34 1.17 -3.03 -2.24
C VAL A 34 -0.25 -3.21 -2.78
N ILE A 35 -0.89 -2.15 -3.27
CA ILE A 35 -2.25 -2.22 -3.83
C ILE A 35 -2.31 -3.17 -5.03
N LYS A 36 -1.35 -3.09 -5.95
CA LYS A 36 -1.27 -4.00 -7.11
C LYS A 36 -1.14 -5.46 -6.70
N GLU A 37 -0.31 -5.74 -5.69
CA GLU A 37 -0.14 -7.10 -5.17
C GLU A 37 -1.39 -7.60 -4.43
N LEU A 38 -2.11 -6.73 -3.71
CA LEU A 38 -3.40 -7.10 -3.09
C LEU A 38 -4.41 -7.51 -4.16
N LEU A 39 -4.64 -6.68 -5.18
CA LEU A 39 -5.56 -6.99 -6.27
C LEU A 39 -5.16 -8.27 -7.02
N LYS A 40 -3.86 -8.52 -7.18
CA LYS A 40 -3.36 -9.77 -7.76
C LYS A 40 -3.70 -11.01 -6.91
N ARG A 41 -3.69 -10.88 -5.58
CA ARG A 41 -4.05 -11.97 -4.64
C ARG A 41 -5.56 -12.19 -4.53
N THR A 42 -6.35 -11.21 -4.94
CA THR A 42 -7.82 -11.23 -4.90
C THR A 42 -8.39 -11.00 -6.30
N PRO A 43 -8.21 -11.95 -7.24
CA PRO A 43 -8.63 -11.78 -8.63
C PRO A 43 -10.15 -11.60 -8.79
N GLU A 44 -10.95 -11.93 -7.77
CA GLU A 44 -12.40 -11.70 -7.76
C GLU A 44 -12.78 -10.24 -7.47
N VAL A 45 -11.84 -9.43 -6.95
CA VAL A 45 -12.07 -8.01 -6.64
C VAL A 45 -11.59 -7.16 -7.80
N SER A 46 -12.52 -6.59 -8.55
CA SER A 46 -12.17 -5.60 -9.58
C SER A 46 -11.83 -4.24 -8.94
N PRO A 47 -10.93 -3.45 -9.53
CA PRO A 47 -10.57 -2.12 -8.98
C PRO A 47 -11.78 -1.20 -8.80
N GLU A 48 -12.79 -1.31 -9.65
CA GLU A 48 -14.02 -0.50 -9.62
C GLU A 48 -14.91 -0.82 -8.41
N MET A 49 -14.71 -1.97 -7.75
CA MET A 49 -15.41 -2.34 -6.52
C MET A 49 -14.82 -1.65 -5.27
N VAL A 50 -13.64 -1.05 -5.37
CA VAL A 50 -12.98 -0.36 -4.25
C VAL A 50 -13.57 1.03 -4.11
N GLU A 51 -14.35 1.24 -3.04
CA GLU A 51 -15.02 2.52 -2.78
C GLU A 51 -14.10 3.58 -2.17
N ASP A 52 -13.09 3.16 -1.39
CA ASP A 52 -12.17 4.07 -0.70
C ASP A 52 -10.79 3.43 -0.48
N VAL A 53 -9.76 4.28 -0.37
CA VAL A 53 -8.38 3.89 -0.05
C VAL A 53 -7.89 4.71 1.13
N ILE A 54 -7.88 4.08 2.30
CA ILE A 54 -7.42 4.71 3.54
C ILE A 54 -5.92 4.44 3.70
N MET A 55 -5.10 5.49 3.56
CA MET A 55 -3.64 5.42 3.64
C MET A 55 -3.10 6.25 4.81
N GLY A 56 -2.46 5.58 5.77
CA GLY A 56 -1.82 6.24 6.91
C GLY A 56 -0.43 6.78 6.55
N CYS A 57 -0.15 8.04 6.90
CA CYS A 57 1.16 8.67 6.77
C CYS A 57 1.41 9.59 7.96
N ALA A 58 2.59 9.49 8.60
CA ALA A 58 2.93 10.33 9.75
C ALA A 58 3.38 11.74 9.36
N PHE A 59 4.05 11.90 8.21
CA PHE A 59 4.58 13.16 7.68
C PHE A 59 4.04 13.36 6.26
N PRO A 60 2.82 13.90 6.09
CA PRO A 60 2.14 13.98 4.80
C PRO A 60 2.60 15.18 3.96
N GLU A 61 3.86 15.59 4.05
CA GLU A 61 4.45 16.70 3.28
C GLU A 61 5.33 16.22 2.12
N ALA A 62 5.42 17.02 1.05
CA ALA A 62 6.29 16.77 -0.11
C ALA A 62 6.21 15.31 -0.61
N SER A 63 7.31 14.55 -0.66
CA SER A 63 7.28 13.12 -1.01
C SER A 63 7.22 12.20 0.21
N GLN A 64 6.45 12.60 1.22
CA GLN A 64 6.14 12.00 2.54
C GLN A 64 7.15 12.21 3.69
N GLY A 65 7.66 13.45 3.79
CA GLY A 65 8.63 13.89 4.80
C GLY A 65 9.89 14.47 4.18
#